data_AF-A0A7W1L4A0-F1
#
_entry.id   AF-A0A7W1L4A0-F1
#
_cell.length_a   1.000
_cell.length_b   1.000
_cell.length_c   1.000
_cell.angle_alpha   90.00
_cell.angle_beta   90.00
_cell.angle_gamma   90.00
#
_symmetry.space_group_name_H-M   'P 1'
#
loop_
_entity.id
_entity.type
_entity.pdbx_description
1 polymer ?
#
loop_
_entity_poly.entity_id
_entity_poly.type
_entity_poly.pdbx_seq_one_letter_code
_entity_poly.pdbx_strand_id
1 'polypeptide(L)'
;MSRRSAKFIPVVDLFAGPGGLGEGFSAYTDCRGRQPFKIAISVEKEELAHRTLLLRSFYRQFPRGEVPTEYYEHVRGNSSFDSFVADIQKSSQGRHAVAEARRHELGADPALDKQLSREIADKIGGDDCVLIGGPPCQAYSLVGRSRNKGRRGYRLEDDPRARLYLEYLQLIADLWPAVFVMENVKGLLSSQMDGERVFDQIYADLSDPADASRGARSPRGKKHRYKIRSLTVDGESRQLTPSDFVIRCE
;
A
#
# COMPACT_ATOMS: atom_id res chain seq x y z
N MET A 1 16.94 -9.95 32.33
CA MET A 1 15.69 -9.62 31.60
C MET A 1 16.06 -8.72 30.44
N SER A 2 16.05 -9.25 29.21
CA SER A 2 16.39 -8.48 28.00
C SER A 2 15.33 -7.40 27.77
N ARG A 3 15.75 -6.13 27.73
CA ARG A 3 14.90 -5.01 27.29
C ARG A 3 14.50 -5.30 25.85
N ARG A 4 13.27 -5.76 25.62
CA ARG A 4 12.69 -5.79 24.27
C ARG A 4 12.79 -4.36 23.74
N SER A 5 13.61 -4.17 22.70
CA SER A 5 13.64 -2.96 21.88
C SER A 5 12.20 -2.51 21.60
N ALA A 6 11.93 -1.20 21.64
CA ALA A 6 10.63 -0.67 21.25
C ALA A 6 10.33 -1.11 19.81
N LYS A 7 9.48 -2.13 19.69
CA LYS A 7 9.09 -2.73 18.42
C LYS A 7 8.18 -1.72 17.70
N PHE A 8 8.67 -1.14 16.61
CA PHE A 8 7.83 -0.35 15.71
C PHE A 8 6.94 -1.30 14.91
N ILE A 9 5.83 -0.75 14.39
CA ILE A 9 4.90 -1.43 13.51
C ILE A 9 5.29 -1.07 12.08
N PRO A 10 5.76 -2.03 11.27
CA PRO A 10 6.12 -1.76 9.88
C PRO A 10 4.89 -1.44 9.04
N VAL A 11 5.00 -0.42 8.19
CA VAL A 11 3.98 -0.01 7.22
C VAL A 11 4.46 -0.33 5.80
N VAL A 12 3.65 -1.05 5.04
CA VAL A 12 3.83 -1.35 3.62
C VAL A 12 2.86 -0.47 2.84
N ASP A 13 3.39 0.45 2.03
CA ASP A 13 2.59 1.43 1.28
C ASP A 13 2.61 1.12 -0.22
N LEU A 14 1.50 0.63 -0.76
CA LEU A 14 1.37 0.22 -2.16
C LEU A 14 0.60 1.28 -2.95
N PHE A 15 1.02 1.55 -4.19
CA PHE A 15 0.45 2.64 -5.00
C PHE A 15 0.54 3.97 -4.24
N ALA A 16 1.71 4.22 -3.66
CA ALA A 16 1.93 5.26 -2.66
C ALA A 16 1.70 6.68 -3.20
N GLY A 17 1.78 6.86 -4.53
CA GLY A 17 1.80 8.18 -5.16
C GLY A 17 2.90 9.04 -4.53
N PRO A 18 2.61 10.31 -4.18
CA PRO A 18 3.57 11.17 -3.50
C PRO A 18 3.68 10.92 -1.98
N GLY A 19 3.05 9.86 -1.44
CA GLY A 19 3.23 9.39 -0.06
C GLY A 19 2.22 9.88 0.99
N GLY A 20 1.11 10.50 0.60
CA GLY A 20 0.18 11.16 1.53
C GLY A 20 -0.34 10.26 2.66
N LEU A 21 -0.76 9.03 2.34
CA LEU A 21 -1.27 8.08 3.33
C LEU A 21 -0.17 7.60 4.27
N GLY A 22 1.01 7.27 3.74
CA GLY A 22 2.19 6.89 4.52
C GLY A 22 2.67 7.99 5.48
N GLU A 23 2.60 9.26 5.08
CA GLU A 23 2.90 10.39 5.97
C GLU A 23 1.95 10.43 7.16
N GLY A 24 0.66 10.19 6.95
CA GLY A 24 -0.33 10.18 8.02
C GLY A 24 0.02 9.16 9.11
N PHE A 25 0.40 7.95 8.71
CA PHE A 25 0.88 6.92 9.63
C PHE A 25 2.19 7.32 10.32
N SER A 26 3.17 7.82 9.57
CA SER A 26 4.48 8.19 10.11
C SER A 26 4.44 9.39 11.07
N ALA A 27 3.48 10.29 10.88
CA ALA A 27 3.27 11.46 11.74
C ALA A 27 2.54 11.12 13.05
N TYR A 28 1.81 10.00 13.10
CA TYR A 28 1.07 9.61 14.29
C TYR A 28 1.99 9.45 15.50
N THR A 29 1.63 10.13 16.58
CA THR A 29 2.34 10.10 17.85
C THR A 29 1.37 9.60 18.93
N ASP A 30 1.78 8.56 19.66
CA ASP A 30 0.96 8.01 20.74
C ASP A 30 0.97 8.90 22.00
N CYS A 31 0.15 8.55 23.00
CA CYS A 31 0.06 9.29 24.26
C CYS A 31 1.37 9.35 25.07
N ARG A 32 2.41 8.60 24.66
CA ARG A 32 3.74 8.57 25.27
C ARG A 32 4.78 9.29 24.41
N GLY A 33 4.36 10.01 23.36
CA GLY A 33 5.26 10.73 22.46
C GLY A 33 6.03 9.84 21.49
N ARG A 34 5.65 8.56 21.33
CA ARG A 34 6.33 7.64 20.41
C ARG A 34 5.65 7.67 19.06
N GLN A 35 6.43 7.46 18.00
CA GLN A 35 5.93 7.20 16.65
C GLN A 35 5.98 5.70 16.37
N PRO A 36 4.90 4.95 16.68
CA PRO A 36 4.93 3.49 16.59
C PRO A 36 4.99 2.98 15.15
N PHE A 37 4.47 3.73 14.17
CA PHE A 37 4.46 3.32 12.78
C PHE A 37 5.73 3.77 12.07
N LYS A 38 6.38 2.86 11.36
CA LYS A 38 7.54 3.15 10.51
C LYS A 38 7.31 2.54 9.13
N ILE A 39 7.44 3.35 8.08
CA ILE A 39 7.34 2.86 6.72
C ILE A 39 8.52 1.94 6.46
N ALA A 40 8.21 0.68 6.16
CA ALA A 40 9.20 -0.31 5.76
C ALA A 40 9.55 -0.12 4.28
N ILE A 41 8.52 0.15 3.47
CA ILE A 41 8.62 0.28 2.02
C ILE A 41 7.39 1.01 1.47
N SER A 42 7.63 1.86 0.47
CA SER A 42 6.62 2.51 -0.34
C SER A 42 6.87 2.18 -1.81
N VAL A 43 5.84 1.74 -2.52
CA VAL A 43 5.91 1.28 -3.91
C VAL A 43 5.11 2.21 -4.80
N GLU A 44 5.79 2.83 -5.76
CA GLU A 44 5.18 3.75 -6.73
C GLU A 44 5.81 3.55 -8.11
N LYS A 45 5.02 3.61 -9.19
CA LYS A 45 5.55 3.42 -10.56
C LYS A 45 5.89 4.72 -11.26
N GLU A 46 5.09 5.77 -11.01
CA GLU A 46 5.22 7.06 -11.66
C GLU A 46 6.46 7.78 -11.12
N GLU A 47 7.27 8.31 -12.02
CA GLU A 47 8.58 8.83 -11.71
C GLU A 47 8.51 10.07 -10.82
N LEU A 48 7.66 11.04 -11.12
CA LEU A 48 7.58 12.29 -10.35
C LEU A 48 7.03 12.06 -8.94
N ALA A 49 6.05 11.16 -8.80
CA ALA A 49 5.50 10.70 -7.54
C ALA A 49 6.56 9.97 -6.71
N HIS A 50 7.32 9.05 -7.33
CA HIS A 50 8.44 8.37 -6.69
C HIS A 50 9.55 9.34 -6.24
N ARG A 51 9.88 10.34 -7.07
CA ARG A 51 10.86 11.38 -6.68
C ARG A 51 10.41 12.13 -5.44
N THR A 52 9.13 12.49 -5.37
CA THR A 52 8.53 13.15 -4.19
C THR A 52 8.57 12.23 -2.97
N LEU A 53 8.24 10.96 -3.16
CA LEU A 53 8.27 9.93 -2.12
C LEU A 53 9.69 9.73 -1.55
N LEU A 54 10.72 9.72 -2.40
CA LEU A 54 12.12 9.63 -1.96
C LEU A 54 12.54 10.84 -1.14
N LEU A 55 12.19 12.05 -1.58
CA LEU A 55 12.49 13.28 -0.84
C LEU A 55 11.87 13.27 0.56
N ARG A 56 10.63 12.81 0.65
CA ARG A 56 9.91 12.63 1.91
C ARG A 56 10.54 11.57 2.81
N SER A 57 10.86 10.41 2.25
CA SER A 57 11.54 9.33 2.95
C SER A 57 12.88 9.80 3.51
N PHE A 58 13.68 10.52 2.71
CA PHE A 58 14.95 11.09 3.13
C PHE A 58 14.78 12.09 4.27
N TYR A 59 13.83 13.02 4.14
CA TYR A 59 13.55 14.02 5.17
C TYR A 59 13.21 13.36 6.53
N ARG A 60 12.44 12.28 6.53
CA ARG A 60 12.06 11.53 7.75
C ARG A 60 13.21 10.79 8.42
N GLN A 61 14.34 10.58 7.75
CA GLN A 61 15.50 9.90 8.35
C GLN A 61 16.23 10.77 9.39
N PHE A 62 15.87 12.05 9.50
CA PHE A 62 16.52 13.02 10.38
C PHE A 62 15.53 13.62 11.38
N PRO A 63 15.98 13.96 12.60
CA PRO A 63 15.23 14.82 13.49
C PRO A 63 14.91 16.17 12.83
N ARG A 64 13.84 16.82 13.29
CA ARG A 64 13.46 18.13 12.79
C ARG A 64 14.58 19.14 13.04
N GLY A 65 15.05 19.78 11.97
CA GLY A 65 16.14 20.76 12.01
C GLY A 65 17.54 20.17 11.78
N GLU A 66 17.66 18.85 11.65
CA GLU A 66 18.92 18.15 11.42
C GLU A 66 19.03 17.56 9.99
N VAL A 67 18.10 17.93 9.11
CA VAL A 67 18.13 17.50 7.70
C VAL A 67 19.33 18.15 7.01
N PRO A 68 20.16 17.37 6.27
CA PRO A 68 21.36 17.90 5.62
C PRO A 68 21.08 19.00 4.58
N THR A 69 22.03 19.91 4.41
CA THR A 69 21.92 21.07 3.51
C THR A 69 21.63 20.67 2.06
N GLU A 70 22.14 19.52 1.62
CA GLU A 70 22.03 19.00 0.26
C GLU A 70 20.57 18.74 -0.15
N TYR A 71 19.71 18.40 0.82
CA TYR A 71 18.26 18.35 0.61
C TYR A 71 17.69 19.72 0.23
N TYR A 72 18.06 20.76 0.99
CA TYR A 72 17.56 22.11 0.76
C TYR A 72 18.13 22.71 -0.53
N GLU A 73 19.39 22.42 -0.87
CA GLU A 73 19.96 22.80 -2.16
C GLU A 73 19.20 22.16 -3.32
N HIS A 74 18.86 20.87 -3.21
CA HIS A 74 18.06 20.19 -4.23
C HIS A 74 16.66 20.79 -4.38
N VAL A 75 15.95 21.02 -3.27
CA VAL A 75 14.59 21.60 -3.28
C VAL A 75 14.59 23.03 -3.82
N ARG A 76 15.69 23.79 -3.68
CA ARG A 76 15.88 25.11 -4.31
C ARG A 76 16.17 25.05 -5.81
N GLY A 77 16.42 23.87 -6.36
CA GLY A 77 16.79 23.68 -7.77
C GLY A 77 18.29 23.83 -8.05
N ASN A 78 19.14 23.84 -7.01
CA ASN A 78 20.59 24.01 -7.16
C ASN A 78 21.32 22.71 -7.49
N SER A 79 20.62 21.58 -7.58
CA SER A 79 21.16 20.29 -8.01
C SER A 79 20.14 19.48 -8.81
N SER A 80 20.63 18.66 -9.76
CA SER A 80 19.77 17.69 -10.44
C SER A 80 19.35 16.57 -9.48
N PHE A 81 18.24 15.89 -9.78
CA PHE A 81 17.76 14.79 -8.96
C PHE A 81 18.76 13.63 -8.90
N ASP A 82 19.38 13.28 -10.02
CA ASP A 82 20.38 12.21 -10.06
C ASP A 82 21.60 12.56 -9.22
N SER A 83 22.04 13.83 -9.26
CA SER A 83 23.14 14.31 -8.42
C SER A 83 22.75 14.25 -6.94
N PHE A 84 21.54 14.66 -6.58
CA PHE A 84 21.02 14.57 -5.22
C PHE A 84 20.97 13.11 -4.74
N VAL A 85 20.42 12.19 -5.54
CA VAL A 85 20.31 10.77 -5.19
C VAL A 85 21.68 10.10 -5.05
N ALA A 86 22.64 10.45 -5.91
CA ALA A 86 24.01 9.96 -5.79
C ALA A 86 24.69 10.47 -4.51
N ASP A 87 24.40 11.71 -4.10
CA ASP A 87 24.99 12.31 -2.92
C ASP A 87 24.42 11.75 -1.61
N ILE A 88 23.10 11.69 -1.47
CA ILE A 88 22.47 11.19 -0.23
C ILE A 88 22.84 9.74 0.08
N GLN A 89 23.06 8.91 -0.95
CA GLN A 89 23.42 7.49 -0.80
C GLN A 89 24.81 7.28 -0.16
N LYS A 90 25.63 8.32 -0.04
CA LYS A 90 26.88 8.27 0.73
C LYS A 90 26.60 8.10 2.23
N SER A 91 25.43 8.54 2.71
CA SER A 91 25.00 8.40 4.11
C SER A 91 24.21 7.10 4.34
N SER A 92 24.13 6.64 5.58
CA SER A 92 23.21 5.55 5.96
C SER A 92 21.74 5.95 5.76
N GLN A 93 21.38 7.18 6.10
CA GLN A 93 20.03 7.72 6.02
C GLN A 93 19.55 7.74 4.57
N GLY A 94 20.36 8.24 3.63
CA GLY A 94 20.02 8.22 2.21
C GLY A 94 19.88 6.81 1.63
N ARG A 95 20.72 5.86 2.06
CA ARG A 95 20.55 4.45 1.68
C ARG A 95 19.25 3.86 2.20
N HIS A 96 18.85 4.18 3.43
CA HIS A 96 17.54 3.77 3.96
C HIS A 96 16.40 4.40 3.17
N ALA A 97 16.49 5.69 2.84
CA ALA A 97 15.45 6.38 2.07
C ALA A 97 15.26 5.78 0.67
N VAL A 98 16.35 5.46 -0.02
CA VAL A 98 16.31 4.80 -1.35
C VAL A 98 15.78 3.37 -1.24
N ALA A 99 16.12 2.65 -0.16
CA ALA A 99 15.58 1.32 0.08
C ALA A 99 14.09 1.34 0.48
N GLU A 100 13.60 2.42 1.08
CA GLU A 100 12.18 2.59 1.44
C GLU A 100 11.34 2.97 0.22
N ALA A 101 11.74 4.01 -0.54
CA ALA A 101 10.99 4.49 -1.70
C ALA A 101 11.37 3.71 -2.97
N ARG A 102 10.60 2.67 -3.31
CA ARG A 102 10.84 1.80 -4.47
C ARG A 102 10.03 2.23 -5.68
N ARG A 103 10.73 2.46 -6.79
CA ARG A 103 10.10 2.63 -8.11
C ARG A 103 9.81 1.27 -8.73
N HIS A 104 8.55 0.86 -8.76
CA HIS A 104 8.16 -0.44 -9.30
C HIS A 104 6.73 -0.42 -9.83
N GLU A 105 6.50 -1.02 -11.00
CA GLU A 105 5.17 -1.24 -11.56
C GLU A 105 4.70 -2.66 -11.20
N LEU A 106 3.83 -2.74 -10.19
CA LEU A 106 3.21 -4.00 -9.78
C LEU A 106 2.50 -4.65 -10.96
N GLY A 107 2.72 -5.94 -11.18
CA GLY A 107 2.07 -6.62 -12.28
C GLY A 107 2.57 -6.15 -13.64
N ALA A 108 3.78 -5.61 -13.77
CA ALA A 108 4.46 -5.58 -15.07
C ALA A 108 5.23 -6.89 -15.27
N ASP A 109 6.07 -7.27 -14.31
CA ASP A 109 6.98 -8.40 -14.37
C ASP A 109 6.85 -9.33 -13.14
N PRO A 110 6.37 -10.57 -13.31
CA PRO A 110 6.20 -11.52 -12.20
C PRO A 110 7.49 -11.85 -11.43
N ALA A 111 8.65 -11.79 -12.08
CA ALA A 111 9.93 -12.07 -11.42
C ALA A 111 10.31 -10.91 -10.48
N LEU A 112 10.11 -9.67 -10.93
CA LEU A 112 10.32 -8.48 -10.12
C LEU A 112 9.27 -8.37 -9.00
N ASP A 113 8.01 -8.69 -9.27
CA ASP A 113 6.95 -8.74 -8.25
C ASP A 113 7.32 -9.73 -7.13
N LYS A 114 7.82 -10.92 -7.49
CA LYS A 114 8.29 -11.92 -6.52
C LYS A 114 9.51 -11.45 -5.72
N GLN A 115 10.41 -10.69 -6.35
CA GLN A 115 11.55 -10.08 -5.64
C GLN A 115 11.07 -9.03 -4.65
N LEU A 116 10.13 -8.17 -5.05
CA LEU A 116 9.52 -7.16 -4.19
C LEU A 116 8.81 -7.81 -2.99
N SER A 117 8.02 -8.86 -3.19
CA SER A 117 7.35 -9.57 -2.08
C SER A 117 8.35 -10.12 -1.05
N ARG A 118 9.50 -10.64 -1.50
CA ARG A 118 10.57 -11.09 -0.59
C ARG A 118 11.20 -9.92 0.16
N GLU A 119 11.49 -8.82 -0.54
CA GLU A 119 12.03 -7.62 0.09
C GLU A 119 11.08 -7.05 1.15
N ILE A 120 9.77 -7.03 0.87
CA ILE A 120 8.75 -6.64 1.84
C ILE A 120 8.82 -7.59 3.04
N ALA A 121 8.83 -8.91 2.82
CA ALA A 121 8.89 -9.92 3.88
C ALA A 121 10.14 -9.76 4.78
N ASP A 122 11.30 -9.48 4.18
CA ASP A 122 12.55 -9.26 4.90
C ASP A 122 12.49 -7.97 5.74
N LYS A 123 11.92 -6.89 5.19
CA LYS A 123 11.77 -5.61 5.89
C LYS A 123 10.76 -5.65 7.03
N ILE A 124 9.70 -6.46 6.93
CA ILE A 124 8.76 -6.68 8.04
C ILE A 124 9.32 -7.66 9.10
N GLY A 125 10.32 -8.48 8.76
CA GLY A 125 11.00 -9.36 9.71
C GLY A 125 10.12 -10.43 10.37
N GLY A 126 9.00 -10.79 9.75
CA GLY A 126 8.00 -11.71 10.31
C GLY A 126 7.10 -11.10 11.40
N ASP A 127 7.16 -9.78 11.56
CA ASP A 127 6.29 -9.03 12.47
C ASP A 127 4.92 -8.72 11.83
N ASP A 128 3.91 -8.51 12.68
CA ASP A 128 2.62 -7.96 12.24
C ASP A 128 2.85 -6.59 11.58
N CYS A 129 2.34 -6.40 10.37
CA CYS A 129 2.47 -5.15 9.62
C CYS A 129 1.11 -4.49 9.34
N VAL A 130 1.15 -3.22 8.97
CA VAL A 130 0.03 -2.51 8.36
C VAL A 130 0.31 -2.40 6.86
N LEU A 131 -0.68 -2.75 6.04
CA LEU A 131 -0.63 -2.53 4.59
C LEU A 131 -1.58 -1.41 4.21
N ILE A 132 -1.10 -0.40 3.51
CA ILE A 132 -1.91 0.71 3.02
C ILE A 132 -1.79 0.81 1.51
N GLY A 133 -2.82 1.33 0.84
CA GLY A 133 -2.69 1.65 -0.58
C GLY A 133 -3.96 2.10 -1.27
N GLY A 134 -3.77 2.72 -2.44
CA GLY A 134 -4.86 3.19 -3.31
C GLY A 134 -4.83 2.51 -4.69
N PRO A 135 -5.16 1.21 -4.80
CA PRO A 135 -5.21 0.53 -6.09
C PRO A 135 -6.20 1.21 -7.06
N PRO A 136 -5.82 1.41 -8.34
CA PRO A 136 -6.53 2.31 -9.24
C PRO A 136 -8.00 1.91 -9.48
N CYS A 137 -8.93 2.86 -9.34
CA CYS A 137 -10.39 2.68 -9.50
C CYS A 137 -10.83 2.08 -10.84
N GLN A 138 -10.05 2.22 -11.90
CA GLN A 138 -10.41 1.70 -13.22
C GLN A 138 -10.21 0.18 -13.34
N ALA A 139 -9.50 -0.44 -12.39
CA ALA A 139 -9.29 -1.90 -12.35
C ALA A 139 -10.60 -2.67 -12.12
N TYR A 140 -11.48 -2.13 -11.29
CA TYR A 140 -12.65 -2.83 -10.80
C TYR A 140 -13.74 -3.02 -11.86
N SER A 141 -13.80 -2.13 -12.86
CA SER A 141 -14.74 -2.24 -13.99
C SER A 141 -14.48 -3.45 -14.91
N LEU A 142 -13.39 -4.19 -14.68
CA LEU A 142 -12.94 -5.29 -15.52
C LEU A 142 -12.94 -6.62 -14.77
N VAL A 143 -12.68 -6.58 -13.46
CA VAL A 143 -12.59 -7.78 -12.60
C VAL A 143 -13.94 -8.50 -12.46
N GLY A 144 -15.05 -7.74 -12.40
CA GLY A 144 -16.41 -8.30 -12.37
C GLY A 144 -16.76 -9.15 -13.60
N ARG A 145 -16.15 -8.89 -14.78
CA ARG A 145 -16.43 -9.67 -16.01
C ARG A 145 -15.94 -11.11 -15.93
N SER A 146 -14.94 -11.40 -15.09
CA SER A 146 -14.24 -12.68 -15.11
C SER A 146 -14.55 -13.60 -13.93
N ARG A 147 -15.24 -13.12 -12.89
CA ARG A 147 -15.81 -14.01 -11.86
C ARG A 147 -16.96 -14.86 -12.43
N ASN A 148 -17.56 -14.42 -13.53
CA ASN A 148 -18.41 -15.28 -14.36
C ASN A 148 -17.55 -16.33 -15.08
N LYS A 149 -17.39 -17.50 -14.43
CA LYS A 149 -16.76 -18.76 -14.91
C LYS A 149 -17.36 -19.33 -16.23
N GLY A 150 -18.04 -18.54 -17.06
CA GLY A 150 -18.82 -19.00 -18.21
C GLY A 150 -18.66 -18.22 -19.52
N ARG A 151 -17.96 -17.07 -19.58
CA ARG A 151 -17.75 -16.36 -20.86
C ARG A 151 -16.45 -16.82 -21.53
N ARG A 152 -16.58 -17.65 -22.57
CA ARG A 152 -15.47 -18.03 -23.46
C ARG A 152 -14.84 -16.78 -24.08
N GLY A 153 -13.55 -16.55 -23.83
CA GLY A 153 -12.70 -15.67 -24.66
C GLY A 153 -12.14 -14.40 -24.03
N TYR A 154 -12.42 -14.08 -22.76
CA TYR A 154 -11.79 -12.93 -22.08
C TYR A 154 -10.90 -13.40 -20.92
N ARG A 155 -9.61 -13.08 -20.95
CA ARG A 155 -8.69 -13.34 -19.83
C ARG A 155 -8.50 -12.04 -19.06
N LEU A 156 -8.75 -12.08 -17.75
CA LEU A 156 -8.40 -11.02 -16.79
C LEU A 156 -6.95 -10.53 -16.94
N GLU A 157 -6.07 -11.45 -17.35
CA GLU A 157 -4.65 -11.25 -17.56
C GLU A 157 -4.33 -10.25 -18.69
N ASP A 158 -5.28 -10.00 -19.59
CA ASP A 158 -5.08 -9.13 -20.75
C ASP A 158 -5.35 -7.64 -20.44
N ASP A 159 -5.91 -7.30 -19.28
CA ASP A 159 -6.12 -5.91 -18.86
C ASP A 159 -5.13 -5.48 -17.75
N PRO A 160 -4.19 -4.55 -18.04
CA PRO A 160 -3.19 -4.08 -17.09
C PRO A 160 -3.79 -3.50 -15.80
N ARG A 161 -4.98 -2.90 -15.85
CA ARG A 161 -5.60 -2.26 -14.69
C ARG A 161 -6.22 -3.29 -13.77
N ALA A 162 -6.97 -4.24 -14.33
CA ALA A 162 -7.51 -5.36 -13.56
C ALA A 162 -6.40 -6.12 -12.83
N ARG A 163 -5.23 -6.26 -13.49
CA ARG A 163 -4.04 -6.86 -12.89
C ARG A 163 -3.59 -6.14 -11.62
N LEU A 164 -3.50 -4.81 -11.61
CA LEU A 164 -3.03 -4.05 -10.43
C LEU A 164 -3.85 -4.33 -9.15
N TYR A 165 -5.18 -4.43 -9.28
CA TYR A 165 -6.03 -4.78 -8.13
C TYR A 165 -5.83 -6.24 -7.68
N LEU A 166 -5.67 -7.17 -8.63
CA LEU A 166 -5.36 -8.56 -8.28
C LEU A 166 -3.99 -8.69 -7.60
N GLU A 167 -2.97 -7.94 -8.04
CA GLU A 167 -1.67 -7.91 -7.37
C GLU A 167 -1.77 -7.30 -5.96
N TYR A 168 -2.62 -6.30 -5.75
CA TYR A 168 -2.92 -5.76 -4.42
C TYR A 168 -3.51 -6.82 -3.49
N LEU A 169 -4.54 -7.55 -3.95
CA LEU A 169 -5.13 -8.66 -3.20
C LEU A 169 -4.12 -9.79 -2.95
N GLN A 170 -3.26 -10.09 -3.93
CA GLN A 170 -2.22 -11.09 -3.80
C GLN A 170 -1.23 -10.71 -2.71
N LEU A 171 -0.78 -9.46 -2.65
CA LEU A 171 0.12 -8.98 -1.58
C LEU A 171 -0.55 -9.03 -0.19
N ILE A 172 -1.84 -8.69 -0.08
CA ILE A 172 -2.59 -8.89 1.17
C ILE A 172 -2.64 -10.38 1.54
N ALA A 173 -2.87 -11.26 0.57
CA ALA A 173 -2.97 -12.70 0.79
C ALA A 173 -1.62 -13.40 1.01
N ASP A 174 -0.51 -12.79 0.59
CA ASP A 174 0.83 -13.31 0.85
C ASP A 174 1.34 -12.85 2.22
N LEU A 175 1.10 -11.57 2.56
CA LEU A 175 1.63 -10.95 3.77
C LEU A 175 0.73 -11.15 5.00
N TRP A 176 -0.59 -11.29 4.81
CA TRP A 176 -1.61 -11.29 5.87
C TRP A 176 -1.37 -10.20 6.93
N PRO A 177 -1.33 -8.91 6.53
CA PRO A 177 -1.13 -7.81 7.47
C PRO A 177 -2.17 -7.84 8.60
N ALA A 178 -1.80 -7.38 9.78
CA ALA A 178 -2.74 -7.30 10.90
C ALA A 178 -3.91 -6.35 10.61
N VAL A 179 -3.62 -5.28 9.87
CA VAL A 179 -4.60 -4.32 9.37
C VAL A 179 -4.21 -3.91 7.96
N PHE A 180 -5.19 -3.76 7.08
CA PHE A 180 -4.99 -3.01 5.85
C PHE A 180 -5.92 -1.80 5.74
N VAL A 181 -5.49 -0.77 5.01
CA VAL A 181 -6.30 0.41 4.69
C VAL A 181 -6.26 0.61 3.18
N MET A 182 -7.42 0.49 2.55
CA MET A 182 -7.58 0.75 1.12
C MET A 182 -8.28 2.09 0.90
N GLU A 183 -7.63 2.99 0.17
CA GLU A 183 -8.21 4.27 -0.27
C GLU A 183 -8.77 4.13 -1.70
N ASN A 184 -9.88 4.80 -1.98
CA ASN A 184 -10.45 4.86 -3.32
C ASN A 184 -11.45 6.03 -3.47
N VAL A 185 -11.84 6.31 -4.71
CA VAL A 185 -12.75 7.41 -5.05
C VAL A 185 -14.22 7.10 -4.72
N LYS A 186 -14.97 8.14 -4.36
CA LYS A 186 -16.43 8.05 -4.06
C LYS A 186 -17.26 7.46 -5.21
N GLY A 187 -16.83 7.65 -6.47
CA GLY A 187 -17.51 7.10 -7.65
C GLY A 187 -17.63 5.56 -7.63
N LEU A 188 -16.82 4.88 -6.82
CA LEU A 188 -16.91 3.45 -6.60
C LEU A 188 -18.27 3.02 -6.04
N LEU A 189 -18.90 3.84 -5.18
CA LEU A 189 -20.14 3.50 -4.50
C LEU A 189 -21.35 3.39 -5.44
N SER A 190 -21.32 4.14 -6.54
CA SER A 190 -22.37 4.15 -7.57
C SER A 190 -22.03 3.27 -8.77
N SER A 191 -20.83 2.69 -8.81
CA SER A 191 -20.36 1.91 -9.95
C SER A 191 -21.05 0.55 -10.00
N GLN A 192 -21.62 0.22 -11.16
CA GLN A 192 -22.26 -1.07 -11.42
C GLN A 192 -21.67 -1.72 -12.67
N MET A 193 -21.63 -3.05 -12.68
CA MET A 193 -21.20 -3.84 -13.83
C MET A 193 -22.08 -5.08 -13.95
N ASP A 194 -22.64 -5.31 -15.14
CA ASP A 194 -23.53 -6.45 -15.41
C ASP A 194 -24.67 -6.60 -14.37
N GLY A 195 -25.14 -5.49 -13.81
CA GLY A 195 -26.21 -5.45 -12.80
C GLY A 195 -25.74 -5.63 -11.34
N GLU A 196 -24.46 -5.90 -11.12
CA GLU A 196 -23.86 -6.03 -9.79
C GLU A 196 -23.12 -4.76 -9.36
N ARG A 197 -23.15 -4.44 -8.06
CA ARG A 197 -22.41 -3.28 -7.52
C ARG A 197 -20.95 -3.64 -7.37
N VAL A 198 -20.07 -2.82 -7.93
CA VAL A 198 -18.61 -3.01 -7.85
C VAL A 198 -18.13 -2.99 -6.39
N PHE A 199 -18.76 -2.17 -5.55
CA PHE A 199 -18.50 -2.13 -4.12
C PHE A 199 -18.66 -3.49 -3.44
N ASP A 200 -19.75 -4.22 -3.73
CA ASP A 200 -20.03 -5.51 -3.08
C ASP A 200 -19.00 -6.58 -3.47
N GLN A 201 -18.52 -6.53 -4.71
CA GLN A 201 -17.45 -7.41 -5.20
C GLN A 201 -16.12 -7.13 -4.49
N ILE A 202 -15.72 -5.86 -4.40
CA ILE A 202 -14.49 -5.45 -3.68
C ILE A 202 -14.58 -5.82 -2.21
N TYR A 203 -15.74 -5.58 -1.60
CA TYR A 203 -15.98 -5.94 -0.23
C TYR A 203 -15.79 -7.44 0.01
N ALA A 204 -16.33 -8.29 -0.88
CA ALA A 204 -16.17 -9.74 -0.80
C ALA A 204 -14.70 -10.15 -0.97
N ASP A 205 -13.99 -9.55 -1.93
CA ASP A 205 -12.57 -9.82 -2.18
C ASP A 205 -11.68 -9.44 -1.01
N LEU A 206 -11.83 -8.23 -0.47
CA LEU A 206 -11.06 -7.76 0.66
C LEU A 206 -11.37 -8.58 1.93
N SER A 207 -12.58 -9.13 2.04
CA SER A 207 -12.95 -10.02 3.14
C SER A 207 -12.29 -11.40 3.04
N ASP A 208 -11.98 -11.88 1.83
CA ASP A 208 -11.30 -13.16 1.58
C ASP A 208 -10.31 -13.04 0.40
N PRO A 209 -9.18 -12.34 0.61
CA PRO A 209 -8.26 -12.01 -0.47
C PRO A 209 -7.56 -13.26 -1.03
N ALA A 210 -7.50 -14.37 -0.28
CA ALA A 210 -6.95 -15.63 -0.76
C ALA A 210 -7.86 -16.33 -1.80
N ASP A 211 -9.19 -16.22 -1.65
CA ASP A 211 -10.15 -16.73 -2.64
C ASP A 211 -10.17 -15.87 -3.91
N ALA A 212 -10.02 -14.55 -3.74
CA ALA A 212 -10.03 -13.59 -4.83
C ALA A 212 -8.70 -13.51 -5.62
N SER A 213 -7.57 -13.85 -4.98
CA SER A 213 -6.25 -13.94 -5.60
C SER A 213 -6.02 -15.32 -6.23
N ARG A 214 -4.92 -15.50 -6.96
CA ARG A 214 -4.62 -16.67 -7.83
C ARG A 214 -4.36 -17.98 -7.05
N GLY A 215 -5.22 -18.35 -6.11
CA GLY A 215 -5.08 -19.52 -5.24
C GLY A 215 -4.02 -19.34 -4.17
N ALA A 216 -3.82 -18.12 -3.67
CA ALA A 216 -2.90 -17.86 -2.56
C ALA A 216 -3.24 -18.77 -1.37
N ARG A 217 -2.26 -19.52 -0.89
CA ARG A 217 -2.48 -20.43 0.25
C ARG A 217 -2.58 -19.61 1.52
N SER A 218 -3.66 -19.76 2.27
CA SER A 218 -3.74 -19.18 3.62
C SER A 218 -2.52 -19.66 4.44
N PRO A 219 -1.75 -18.77 5.11
CA PRO A 219 -0.46 -19.08 5.73
C PRO A 219 -0.51 -20.16 6.81
N ARG A 220 -1.70 -20.60 7.24
CA ARG A 220 -1.86 -21.46 8.42
C ARG A 220 -2.89 -22.58 8.29
N GLY A 221 -3.34 -22.93 7.07
CA GLY A 221 -4.33 -24.01 6.88
C GLY A 221 -5.71 -23.75 7.53
N LYS A 222 -5.94 -22.54 8.07
CA LYS A 222 -7.23 -22.06 8.57
C LYS A 222 -7.78 -21.05 7.56
N LYS A 223 -9.08 -21.08 7.28
CA LYS A 223 -9.76 -20.01 6.53
C LYS A 223 -9.73 -18.71 7.36
N HIS A 224 -8.69 -17.91 7.17
CA HIS A 224 -8.64 -16.55 7.70
C HIS A 224 -9.43 -15.62 6.79
N ARG A 225 -10.22 -14.72 7.39
CA ARG A 225 -11.00 -13.71 6.68
C ARG A 225 -10.86 -12.39 7.40
N TYR A 226 -10.87 -11.29 6.66
CA TYR A 226 -10.86 -9.96 7.24
C TYR A 226 -12.27 -9.51 7.62
N LYS A 227 -12.35 -8.73 8.70
CA LYS A 227 -13.54 -7.96 9.03
C LYS A 227 -13.33 -6.55 8.48
N ILE A 228 -14.07 -6.19 7.44
CA ILE A 228 -14.05 -4.84 6.88
C ILE A 228 -14.80 -3.89 7.83
N ARG A 229 -14.18 -2.76 8.16
CA ARG A 229 -14.68 -1.75 9.11
C ARG A 229 -14.74 -0.39 8.45
N SER A 230 -15.67 0.45 8.89
CA SER A 230 -15.71 1.87 8.56
C SER A 230 -14.83 2.67 9.54
N LEU A 231 -14.28 3.79 9.06
CA LEU A 231 -13.59 4.78 9.89
C LEU A 231 -14.51 5.92 10.36
N THR A 232 -15.77 5.97 9.91
CA THR A 232 -16.71 7.06 10.20
C THR A 232 -17.89 6.63 11.07
N VAL A 233 -18.22 5.34 11.11
CA VAL A 233 -19.28 4.81 11.96
C VAL A 233 -18.82 3.54 12.68
N ASP A 234 -19.26 3.40 13.93
CA ASP A 234 -19.11 2.16 14.67
C ASP A 234 -20.09 1.10 14.14
N GLY A 235 -19.60 -0.09 13.81
CA GLY A 235 -20.44 -1.17 13.31
C GLY A 235 -19.66 -2.39 12.85
N GLU A 236 -20.32 -3.55 12.84
CA GLU A 236 -19.80 -4.76 12.22
C GLU A 236 -20.14 -4.83 10.74
N SER A 237 -19.32 -5.57 10.00
CA SER A 237 -19.31 -5.69 8.55
C SER A 237 -20.68 -5.86 7.89
N ARG A 238 -21.61 -6.60 8.49
CA ARG A 238 -22.96 -6.90 7.93
C ARG A 238 -23.97 -5.76 8.05
N GLN A 239 -23.67 -4.71 8.81
CA GLN A 239 -24.57 -3.59 9.06
C GLN A 239 -24.17 -2.31 8.31
N LEU A 240 -22.99 -2.31 7.69
CA LEU A 240 -22.44 -1.14 7.02
C LEU A 240 -23.02 -1.00 5.61
N THR A 241 -23.41 0.21 5.27
CA THR A 241 -23.80 0.60 3.92
C THR A 241 -22.60 1.23 3.19
N PRO A 242 -22.58 1.26 1.84
CA PRO A 242 -21.46 1.84 1.10
C PRO A 242 -21.17 3.31 1.47
N SER A 243 -22.21 4.09 1.82
CA SER A 243 -22.08 5.47 2.29
C SER A 243 -21.33 5.61 3.61
N ASP A 244 -21.34 4.57 4.44
CA ASP A 244 -20.64 4.55 5.72
C ASP A 244 -19.12 4.46 5.55
N PHE A 245 -18.61 4.22 4.35
CA PHE A 245 -17.16 4.21 4.08
C PHE A 245 -16.64 5.57 3.58
N VAL A 246 -17.52 6.58 3.45
CA VAL A 246 -17.13 7.91 2.96
C VAL A 246 -16.58 8.75 4.11
N ILE A 247 -15.27 8.97 4.10
CA ILE A 247 -14.63 9.99 4.93
C ILE A 247 -14.92 11.36 4.31
N ARG A 248 -15.52 12.27 5.09
CA ARG A 248 -15.76 13.65 4.66
C ARG A 248 -14.56 14.50 5.08
N CYS A 249 -14.04 15.31 4.16
CA CYS A 249 -13.16 16.39 4.57
C CYS A 249 -14.00 17.44 5.31
N GLU A 250 -13.58 17.78 6.52
CA GLU A 250 -14.12 18.91 7.29
C GLU A 250 -13.70 20.25 6.67
#